data_AF-A0A3D4R7K6-F1
#
_entry.id   AF-A0A3D4R7K6-F1
#
_cell.length_a   1.000
_cell.length_b   1.000
_cell.length_c   1.000
_cell.angle_alpha   90.00
_cell.angle_beta   90.00
_cell.angle_gamma   90.00
#
_symmetry.space_group_name_H-M   'P 1'
#
loop_
_entity.id
_entity.type
_entity.pdbx_description
1 polymer ?
#
loop_
_entity_poly.entity_id
_entity_poly.type
_entity_poly.pdbx_seq_one_letter_code
_entity_poly.pdbx_strand_id
1 'polypeptide(L)'
;MSSSILFHVVIFCFLIISIWESRRRLTVKTKSQQIRIPNVLVLIIVISLGVLATLGFTILGPRLFVLWYMKAAFSALLLGHALWLGMNQKLHIKLFWIGIALLLIGARLLYPTVFTHNLFIFFSLLWFGPFFTQMKLLTRKRFVIISLIWFAYDIIYVWLTPLADAVIGTTEAIGFPLSVAIGDQFMGSADLLWANCFLSLVTSVRKQRIGIAGLMLSNIGLSIFAAHTPDLTIFPLLVLWVPIGIMVLRAR
;
A
#
# COMPACT_ATOMS: atom_id res chain seq x y z
N MET A 1 -5.66 -3.16 26.82
CA MET A 1 -5.76 -4.05 25.64
C MET A 1 -4.37 -4.20 25.06
N SER A 2 -3.89 -5.42 24.80
CA SER A 2 -2.56 -5.59 24.23
C SER A 2 -2.49 -4.90 22.86
N SER A 3 -1.39 -4.19 22.59
CA SER A 3 -1.06 -3.57 21.30
C SER A 3 -1.25 -4.56 20.13
N SER A 4 -1.01 -5.85 20.39
CA SER A 4 -1.27 -6.95 19.46
C SER A 4 -2.73 -7.08 19.02
N ILE A 5 -3.69 -7.05 19.95
CA ILE A 5 -5.12 -7.14 19.59
C ILE A 5 -5.53 -5.95 18.73
N LEU A 6 -5.09 -4.74 19.12
CA LEU A 6 -5.40 -3.53 18.36
C LEU A 6 -4.83 -3.58 16.94
N PHE A 7 -3.62 -4.10 16.77
CA PHE A 7 -3.00 -4.28 15.47
C PHE A 7 -3.83 -5.20 14.57
N HIS A 8 -4.19 -6.38 15.05
CA HIS A 8 -5.00 -7.34 14.30
C HIS A 8 -6.40 -6.79 13.96
N VAL A 9 -7.02 -6.06 14.88
CA VAL A 9 -8.31 -5.37 14.62
C VAL A 9 -8.16 -4.36 13.49
N VAL A 10 -7.08 -3.58 13.49
CA VAL A 10 -6.82 -2.59 12.45
C VAL A 10 -6.59 -3.23 11.08
N ILE A 11 -5.81 -4.33 11.01
CA ILE A 11 -5.63 -5.08 9.76
C ILE A 11 -6.96 -5.70 9.29
N PHE A 12 -7.74 -6.29 10.20
CA PHE A 12 -9.05 -6.84 9.88
C PHE A 12 -10.00 -5.78 9.30
N CYS A 13 -10.07 -4.60 9.92
CA CYS A 13 -10.84 -3.47 9.42
C CYS A 13 -10.42 -3.07 8.00
N PHE A 14 -9.11 -3.00 7.71
CA PHE A 14 -8.61 -2.73 6.37
C PHE A 14 -9.07 -3.78 5.34
N LEU A 15 -9.04 -5.07 5.68
CA LEU A 15 -9.48 -6.15 4.79
C LEU A 15 -10.99 -6.08 4.51
N ILE A 16 -11.80 -5.76 5.53
CA ILE A 16 -13.25 -5.58 5.40
C ILE A 16 -13.57 -4.38 4.49
N ILE A 17 -12.89 -3.25 4.69
CA ILE A 17 -13.06 -2.05 3.85
C ILE A 17 -12.61 -2.36 2.41
N SER A 18 -11.53 -3.12 2.21
CA SER A 18 -11.07 -3.56 0.89
C SER A 18 -12.13 -4.35 0.12
N ILE A 19 -12.88 -5.24 0.78
CA ILE A 19 -14.01 -5.94 0.14
C ILE A 19 -15.09 -4.94 -0.28
N TRP A 20 -15.45 -4.01 0.60
CA TRP A 20 -16.47 -3.02 0.30
C TRP A 20 -16.09 -2.16 -0.90
N GLU A 21 -14.84 -1.69 -0.97
CA GLU A 21 -14.30 -0.96 -2.11
C GLU A 21 -14.32 -1.81 -3.39
N SER A 22 -13.92 -3.08 -3.31
CA SER A 22 -13.93 -4.01 -4.45
C SER A 22 -15.31 -4.20 -5.07
N ARG A 23 -16.38 -3.99 -4.30
CA ARG A 23 -17.77 -4.13 -4.78
C ARG A 23 -18.32 -2.87 -5.43
N ARG A 24 -17.67 -1.73 -5.24
CA ARG A 24 -18.06 -0.49 -5.92
C ARG A 24 -17.78 -0.64 -7.40
N ARG A 25 -18.81 -0.96 -8.18
CA ARG A 25 -18.72 -0.95 -9.64
C ARG A 25 -18.75 0.49 -10.12
N LEU A 26 -17.59 1.03 -10.45
CA LEU A 26 -17.52 2.36 -11.04
C LEU A 26 -17.43 2.19 -12.54
N THR A 27 -18.44 2.68 -13.25
CA THR A 27 -18.45 2.68 -14.71
C THR A 27 -17.41 3.69 -15.18
N VAL A 28 -16.21 3.22 -15.53
CA VAL A 28 -15.27 4.03 -16.29
C VAL A 28 -15.93 4.21 -17.66
N LYS A 29 -16.59 5.35 -17.89
CA LYS A 29 -17.01 5.73 -19.23
C LYS A 29 -15.74 5.96 -20.02
N THR A 30 -15.20 4.90 -20.63
CA THR A 30 -14.21 4.97 -21.69
C THR A 30 -14.90 5.56 -22.92
N LYS A 31 -15.34 6.82 -22.84
CA LYS A 31 -15.27 7.65 -24.05
C LYS A 31 -13.78 7.75 -24.30
N SER A 32 -13.26 6.90 -25.20
CA SER A 32 -11.92 7.05 -25.73
C SER A 32 -11.90 8.30 -26.60
N GLN A 33 -12.10 9.47 -25.99
CA GLN A 33 -11.33 10.61 -26.42
C GLN A 33 -9.90 10.20 -26.10
N GLN A 34 -9.24 9.60 -27.08
CA GLN A 34 -7.79 9.60 -27.14
C GLN A 34 -7.41 11.08 -27.09
N ILE A 35 -7.23 11.62 -25.90
CA ILE A 35 -6.49 12.84 -25.71
C ILE A 35 -5.09 12.45 -26.16
N ARG A 36 -4.81 12.64 -27.44
CA ARG A 36 -3.47 12.47 -28.00
C ARG A 36 -2.66 13.62 -27.42
N ILE A 37 -2.08 13.37 -26.25
CA ILE A 37 -1.07 14.24 -25.70
C ILE A 37 0.09 14.21 -26.72
N PRO A 38 0.50 15.36 -27.28
CA PRO A 38 1.57 15.38 -28.27
C PRO A 38 2.82 14.70 -27.70
N ASN A 39 3.49 13.85 -28.48
CA ASN A 39 4.70 13.14 -28.02
C ASN A 39 5.77 14.10 -27.48
N VAL A 40 5.86 15.31 -28.06
CA VAL A 40 6.74 16.38 -27.58
C VAL A 40 6.34 16.85 -26.19
N LEU A 41 5.05 16.99 -25.88
CA LEU A 41 4.57 17.38 -24.56
C LEU A 41 4.86 16.27 -23.53
N VAL A 42 4.65 15.00 -23.91
CA VAL A 42 5.01 13.85 -23.06
C VAL A 42 6.51 13.85 -22.78
N LEU A 43 7.33 14.06 -23.80
CA LEU A 43 8.78 14.13 -23.67
C LEU A 43 9.21 15.28 -22.76
N ILE A 44 8.65 16.48 -22.94
CA ILE A 44 8.90 17.65 -22.08
C ILE A 44 8.51 17.34 -20.63
N ILE A 45 7.36 16.71 -20.39
CA ILE A 45 6.92 16.35 -19.03
C ILE A 45 7.89 15.35 -18.41
N VAL A 46 8.28 14.30 -19.13
CA VAL A 46 9.19 13.26 -18.63
C VAL A 46 10.58 13.84 -18.37
N ILE A 47 11.13 14.64 -19.27
CA ILE A 47 12.43 15.30 -19.09
C ILE A 47 12.36 16.28 -17.92
N SER A 48 11.31 17.10 -17.83
CA SER A 48 11.16 18.08 -16.75
C SER A 48 11.04 17.39 -15.39
N LEU A 49 10.25 16.31 -15.30
CA LEU A 49 10.15 15.49 -14.09
C LEU A 49 11.49 14.83 -13.74
N GLY A 50 12.20 14.30 -14.73
CA GLY A 50 13.52 13.71 -14.56
C GLY A 50 14.53 14.73 -14.04
N VAL A 51 14.64 15.88 -14.68
CA VAL A 51 15.54 16.98 -14.28
C VAL A 51 15.19 17.51 -12.89
N LEU A 52 13.90 17.72 -12.58
CA LEU A 52 13.46 18.13 -11.25
C LEU A 52 13.75 17.07 -10.19
N ALA A 53 13.62 15.79 -10.53
CA ALA A 53 13.96 14.69 -9.63
C ALA A 53 15.47 14.63 -9.38
N THR A 54 16.30 14.76 -10.43
CA THR A 54 17.76 14.79 -10.32
C THR A 54 18.23 16.02 -9.54
N LEU A 55 17.70 17.21 -9.84
CA LEU A 55 18.00 18.44 -9.09
C LEU A 55 17.59 18.31 -7.63
N GLY A 56 16.37 17.82 -7.37
CA GLY A 56 15.88 17.55 -6.02
C GLY A 56 16.77 16.57 -5.25
N PHE A 57 17.24 15.51 -5.92
CA PHE A 57 18.18 14.54 -5.34
C PHE A 57 19.52 15.20 -4.99
N THR A 58 20.07 16.02 -5.90
CA THR A 58 21.36 16.69 -5.68
C THR A 58 21.31 17.79 -4.61
N ILE A 59 20.22 18.56 -4.54
CA ILE A 59 20.10 19.72 -3.63
C ILE A 59 19.72 19.27 -2.22
N LEU A 60 18.74 18.37 -2.09
CA LEU A 60 18.24 17.93 -0.77
C LEU A 60 19.08 16.79 -0.19
N GLY A 61 19.88 16.13 -1.01
CA GLY A 61 20.58 14.90 -0.66
C GLY A 61 19.62 13.69 -0.59
N PRO A 62 20.17 12.47 -0.50
CA PRO A 62 19.41 11.25 -0.71
C PRO A 62 18.24 11.05 0.28
N ARG A 63 18.45 11.33 1.57
CA ARG A 63 17.45 11.08 2.61
C ARG A 63 16.24 12.00 2.50
N LEU A 64 16.46 13.31 2.36
CA LEU A 64 15.38 14.28 2.24
C LEU A 64 14.66 14.15 0.89
N PHE A 65 15.38 13.83 -0.19
CA PHE A 65 14.75 13.52 -1.47
C PHE A 65 13.78 12.34 -1.36
N VAL A 66 14.23 11.21 -0.78
CA VAL A 66 13.36 10.03 -0.61
C VAL A 66 12.18 10.36 0.29
N LEU A 67 12.35 11.13 1.38
CA LEU A 67 11.23 11.56 2.24
C LEU A 67 10.14 12.27 1.43
N TRP A 68 10.53 13.30 0.68
CA TRP A 68 9.59 14.11 -0.08
C TRP A 68 8.99 13.37 -1.26
N TYR A 69 9.78 12.52 -1.93
CA TYR A 69 9.30 11.63 -2.96
C TYR A 69 8.19 10.71 -2.43
N MET A 70 8.41 10.06 -1.29
CA MET A 70 7.43 9.14 -0.70
C MET A 70 6.17 9.86 -0.24
N LYS A 71 6.32 11.04 0.40
CA LYS A 71 5.18 11.91 0.76
C LYS A 71 4.37 12.32 -0.47
N ALA A 72 5.04 12.73 -1.55
CA ALA A 72 4.38 13.13 -2.78
C ALA A 72 3.67 11.95 -3.48
N ALA A 73 4.34 10.80 -3.57
CA ALA A 73 3.79 9.58 -4.17
C ALA A 73 2.53 9.10 -3.44
N PHE A 74 2.58 8.98 -2.11
CA PHE A 74 1.40 8.60 -1.34
C PHE A 74 0.30 9.67 -1.36
N SER A 75 0.65 10.96 -1.40
CA SER A 75 -0.34 12.04 -1.58
C SER A 75 -1.06 11.91 -2.93
N ALA A 76 -0.32 11.60 -4.00
CA ALA A 76 -0.89 11.37 -5.32
C ALA A 76 -1.78 10.12 -5.33
N LEU A 77 -1.38 9.03 -4.66
CA LEU A 77 -2.21 7.83 -4.50
C LEU A 77 -3.50 8.12 -3.74
N LEU A 78 -3.44 8.92 -2.67
CA LEU A 78 -4.61 9.31 -1.90
C LEU A 78 -5.56 10.21 -2.70
N LEU A 79 -5.04 11.16 -3.46
CA LEU A 79 -5.84 11.96 -4.39
C LEU A 79 -6.44 11.09 -5.50
N GLY A 80 -5.68 10.09 -5.99
CA GLY A 80 -6.17 9.06 -6.90
C GLY A 80 -7.37 8.31 -6.32
N HIS A 81 -7.30 7.90 -5.04
CA HIS A 81 -8.41 7.28 -4.32
C HIS A 81 -9.64 8.19 -4.29
N ALA A 82 -9.47 9.45 -3.89
CA ALA A 82 -10.57 10.42 -3.83
C ALA A 82 -11.22 10.66 -5.19
N LEU A 83 -10.42 10.76 -6.25
CA LEU A 83 -10.91 10.91 -7.63
C LEU A 83 -11.67 9.66 -8.08
N TRP A 84 -11.18 8.48 -7.71
CA TRP A 84 -11.85 7.21 -7.98
C TRP A 84 -13.19 7.11 -7.23
N LEU A 85 -13.25 7.44 -5.94
CA LEU A 85 -14.50 7.47 -5.16
C LEU A 85 -15.50 8.50 -5.67
N GLY A 86 -15.00 9.65 -6.15
CA GLY A 86 -15.80 10.70 -6.77
C GLY A 86 -16.21 10.41 -8.22
N MET A 87 -15.77 9.29 -8.80
CA MET A 87 -16.09 8.95 -10.19
C MET A 87 -17.59 8.66 -10.32
N ASN A 88 -18.22 9.24 -11.35
CA ASN A 88 -19.67 9.18 -11.60
C ASN A 88 -20.57 9.77 -10.49
N GLN A 89 -19.99 10.51 -9.54
CA GLN A 89 -20.75 11.20 -8.49
C GLN A 89 -21.04 12.66 -8.87
N LYS A 90 -21.98 13.28 -8.15
CA LYS A 90 -22.25 14.72 -8.26
C LYS A 90 -21.04 15.55 -7.81
N LEU A 91 -20.88 16.77 -8.35
CA LEU A 91 -19.72 17.63 -8.08
C LEU A 91 -19.44 17.82 -6.58
N HIS A 92 -20.47 18.09 -5.77
CA HIS A 92 -20.29 18.29 -4.33
C HIS A 92 -19.76 17.04 -3.60
N ILE A 93 -20.18 15.83 -4.01
CA ILE A 93 -19.65 14.57 -3.47
C ILE A 93 -18.18 14.38 -3.89
N LYS A 94 -17.86 14.71 -5.14
CA LYS A 94 -16.47 14.66 -5.63
C LYS A 94 -15.57 15.62 -4.85
N LEU A 95 -16.01 16.86 -4.64
CA LEU A 95 -15.29 17.86 -3.84
C LEU A 95 -15.16 17.43 -2.38
N PHE A 96 -16.18 16.78 -1.82
CA PHE A 96 -16.11 16.20 -0.48
C PHE A 96 -14.98 15.16 -0.34
N TRP A 97 -14.88 14.19 -1.27
CA TRP A 97 -13.80 13.20 -1.25
C TRP A 97 -12.41 13.84 -1.43
N ILE A 98 -12.29 14.82 -2.32
CA ILE A 98 -11.04 15.57 -2.50
C ILE A 98 -10.69 16.33 -1.22
N GLY A 99 -11.67 16.96 -0.56
CA GLY A 99 -11.48 17.64 0.72
C GLY A 99 -10.97 16.71 1.82
N ILE A 100 -11.52 15.49 1.92
CA ILE A 100 -11.03 14.46 2.83
C ILE A 100 -9.58 14.09 2.52
N ALA A 101 -9.23 13.85 1.25
CA ALA A 101 -7.86 13.52 0.86
C ALA A 101 -6.87 14.64 1.20
N LEU A 102 -7.24 15.90 0.93
CA LEU A 102 -6.41 17.06 1.29
C LEU A 102 -6.25 17.21 2.80
N LEU A 103 -7.30 16.97 3.57
CA LEU A 103 -7.25 16.97 5.03
C LEU A 103 -6.28 15.90 5.54
N LEU A 104 -6.35 14.67 5.01
CA LEU A 104 -5.46 13.58 5.40
C LEU A 104 -3.99 13.83 4.99
N ILE A 105 -3.76 14.41 3.80
CA ILE A 105 -2.42 14.87 3.39
C ILE A 105 -1.90 15.93 4.35
N GLY A 106 -2.69 16.97 4.61
CA GLY A 106 -2.34 18.05 5.54
C GLY A 106 -2.05 17.51 6.94
N ALA A 107 -2.89 16.62 7.45
CA ALA A 107 -2.69 15.98 8.74
C ALA A 107 -1.37 15.20 8.79
N ARG A 108 -1.03 14.42 7.76
CA ARG A 108 0.24 13.67 7.70
C ARG A 108 1.46 14.59 7.64
N LEU A 109 1.35 15.71 6.93
CA LEU A 109 2.46 16.65 6.73
C LEU A 109 2.70 17.56 7.93
N LEU A 110 1.63 18.05 8.56
CA LEU A 110 1.67 19.02 9.67
C LEU A 110 1.74 18.34 11.04
N TYR A 111 1.08 17.20 11.21
CA TYR A 111 0.97 16.49 12.49
C TYR A 111 1.31 14.99 12.32
N PRO A 112 2.59 14.65 12.06
CA PRO A 112 3.02 13.30 11.75
C PRO A 112 2.95 12.36 12.97
N THR A 113 1.76 11.85 13.26
CA THR A 113 1.53 10.83 14.30
C THR A 113 1.39 9.44 13.68
N VAL A 114 1.63 8.39 14.46
CA VAL A 114 1.41 6.99 14.05
C VAL A 114 -0.01 6.79 13.50
N PHE A 115 -1.01 7.38 14.15
CA PHE A 115 -2.40 7.31 13.69
C PHE A 115 -2.58 7.94 12.31
N THR A 116 -2.13 9.18 12.12
CA THR A 116 -2.23 9.86 10.80
C THR A 116 -1.45 9.13 9.72
N HIS A 117 -0.33 8.50 10.07
CA HIS A 117 0.48 7.71 9.15
C HIS A 117 -0.26 6.44 8.67
N ASN A 118 -0.83 5.68 9.60
CA ASN A 118 -1.59 4.47 9.28
C ASN A 118 -2.82 4.79 8.41
N LEU A 119 -3.57 5.85 8.73
CA LEU A 119 -4.67 6.32 7.89
C LEU A 119 -4.18 6.71 6.49
N PHE A 120 -3.08 7.46 6.42
CA PHE A 120 -2.51 7.89 5.16
C PHE A 120 -2.11 6.70 4.27
N ILE A 121 -1.47 5.67 4.84
CA ILE A 121 -1.16 4.44 4.12
C ILE A 121 -2.44 3.73 3.68
N PHE A 122 -3.40 3.50 4.57
CA PHE A 122 -4.61 2.75 4.22
C PHE A 122 -5.39 3.36 3.08
N PHE A 123 -5.71 4.65 3.16
CA PHE A 123 -6.46 5.31 2.11
C PHE A 123 -5.65 5.42 0.80
N SER A 124 -4.31 5.46 0.87
CA SER A 124 -3.50 5.44 -0.35
C SER A 124 -3.59 4.10 -1.11
N LEU A 125 -3.84 2.98 -0.42
CA LEU A 125 -3.78 1.62 -1.00
C LEU A 125 -5.15 0.99 -1.27
N LEU A 126 -6.20 1.37 -0.54
CA LEU A 126 -7.51 0.71 -0.55
C LEU A 126 -8.16 0.56 -1.94
N TRP A 127 -7.94 1.53 -2.82
CA TRP A 127 -8.55 1.58 -4.15
C TRP A 127 -7.76 0.85 -5.24
N PHE A 128 -6.51 0.49 -4.96
CA PHE A 128 -5.58 0.01 -5.98
C PHE A 128 -6.06 -1.31 -6.60
N GLY A 129 -6.28 -2.34 -5.78
CA GLY A 129 -6.80 -3.64 -6.24
C GLY A 129 -8.11 -3.53 -7.01
N PRO A 130 -9.15 -2.85 -6.47
CA PRO A 130 -10.42 -2.62 -7.16
C PRO A 130 -10.24 -1.92 -8.51
N PHE A 131 -9.43 -0.85 -8.56
CA PHE A 131 -9.18 -0.09 -9.77
C PHE A 131 -8.52 -0.93 -10.87
N PHE A 132 -7.40 -1.60 -10.56
CA PHE A 132 -6.69 -2.41 -11.55
C PHE A 132 -7.50 -3.62 -12.02
N THR A 133 -8.34 -4.19 -11.14
CA THR A 133 -9.25 -5.28 -11.51
C THR A 133 -10.37 -4.80 -12.44
N GLN A 134 -10.99 -3.65 -12.14
CA GLN A 134 -12.05 -3.06 -12.98
C GLN A 134 -11.54 -2.61 -14.35
N MET A 135 -10.32 -2.08 -14.41
CA MET A 135 -9.62 -1.74 -15.66
C MET A 135 -9.13 -2.97 -16.45
N LYS A 136 -9.35 -4.19 -15.95
CA LYS A 136 -8.85 -5.46 -16.52
C LYS A 136 -7.31 -5.51 -16.67
N LEU A 137 -6.60 -4.66 -15.93
CA LEU A 137 -5.13 -4.66 -15.89
C LEU A 137 -4.64 -5.81 -14.99
N LEU A 138 -5.32 -6.04 -13.87
CA LEU A 138 -5.08 -7.16 -12.98
C LEU A 138 -6.09 -8.28 -13.26
N THR A 139 -5.57 -9.45 -13.63
CA THR A 139 -6.36 -10.69 -13.78
C THR A 139 -5.78 -11.76 -12.87
N ARG A 140 -6.54 -12.83 -12.58
CA ARG A 140 -6.05 -13.95 -11.74
C ARG A 140 -4.73 -14.52 -12.24
N LYS A 141 -4.61 -14.74 -13.56
CA LYS A 141 -3.38 -15.25 -14.18
C LYS A 141 -2.21 -14.28 -13.97
N ARG A 142 -2.40 -12.99 -14.26
CA ARG A 142 -1.36 -11.96 -14.07
C ARG A 142 -0.96 -11.82 -12.61
N PHE A 143 -1.92 -11.85 -11.70
CA PHE A 143 -1.67 -11.78 -10.26
C PHE A 143 -0.82 -12.95 -9.77
N VAL A 144 -1.13 -14.19 -10.18
CA VAL A 144 -0.31 -15.36 -9.84
C VAL A 144 1.11 -15.21 -10.38
N ILE A 145 1.29 -14.79 -11.64
CA ILE A 145 2.61 -14.60 -12.23
C ILE A 145 3.40 -13.52 -11.47
N ILE A 146 2.81 -12.35 -11.22
CA ILE A 146 3.45 -11.27 -10.47
C ILE A 146 3.81 -11.73 -9.07
N SER A 147 2.95 -12.52 -8.43
CA SER A 147 3.21 -13.05 -7.09
C SER A 147 4.36 -14.04 -7.07
N LEU A 148 4.52 -14.87 -8.11
CA LEU A 148 5.68 -15.78 -8.24
C LEU A 148 6.98 -15.01 -8.49
N ILE A 149 6.94 -13.95 -9.29
CA ILE A 149 8.11 -13.08 -9.52
C ILE A 149 8.47 -12.35 -8.23
N TRP A 150 7.47 -11.82 -7.52
CA TRP A 150 7.65 -11.17 -6.23
C TRP A 150 8.26 -12.13 -5.21
N PHE A 151 7.78 -13.38 -5.18
CA PHE A 151 8.36 -14.44 -4.34
C PHE A 151 9.85 -14.67 -4.63
N ALA A 152 10.22 -14.78 -5.90
CA ALA A 152 11.63 -14.92 -6.28
C ALA A 152 12.46 -13.69 -5.86
N TYR A 153 11.90 -12.49 -6.01
CA TYR A 153 12.54 -11.26 -5.54
C TYR A 153 12.77 -11.28 -4.03
N ASP A 154 11.77 -11.66 -3.23
CA ASP A 154 11.91 -11.70 -1.77
C ASP A 154 12.97 -12.72 -1.33
N ILE A 155 13.03 -13.90 -1.95
CA ILE A 155 14.11 -14.87 -1.65
C ILE A 155 15.48 -14.25 -1.96
N ILE A 156 15.65 -13.73 -3.18
CA ILE A 156 16.97 -13.30 -3.65
C ILE A 156 17.44 -12.07 -2.89
N TYR A 157 16.56 -11.10 -2.66
CA TYR A 157 16.95 -9.79 -2.16
C TYR A 157 16.61 -9.58 -0.69
N VAL A 158 15.53 -10.17 -0.17
CA VAL A 158 15.14 -9.97 1.23
C VAL A 158 15.71 -11.07 2.12
N TRP A 159 15.77 -12.33 1.67
CA TRP A 159 16.23 -13.45 2.50
C TRP A 159 17.73 -13.65 2.43
N LEU A 160 18.30 -13.62 1.22
CA LEU A 160 19.71 -13.91 1.01
C LEU A 160 20.63 -12.70 1.20
N THR A 161 20.08 -11.50 1.43
CA THR A 161 20.88 -10.28 1.59
C THR A 161 20.42 -9.42 2.77
N PRO A 162 21.31 -8.60 3.36
CA PRO A 162 20.95 -7.66 4.44
C PRO A 162 20.14 -6.44 3.95
N LEU A 163 19.62 -6.47 2.72
CA LEU A 163 18.87 -5.35 2.15
C LEU A 163 17.63 -5.02 2.97
N ALA A 164 16.97 -6.01 3.59
CA ALA A 164 15.81 -5.80 4.43
C ALA A 164 16.11 -4.87 5.62
N ASP A 165 17.19 -5.16 6.35
CA ASP A 165 17.67 -4.34 7.47
C ASP A 165 18.09 -2.95 7.02
N ALA A 166 18.77 -2.86 5.87
CA ALA A 166 19.19 -1.58 5.29
C ALA A 166 17.98 -0.72 4.88
N VAL A 167 16.94 -1.31 4.31
CA VAL A 167 15.70 -0.63 3.91
C VAL A 167 14.89 -0.20 5.14
N ILE A 168 14.76 -1.05 6.16
CA ILE A 168 14.08 -0.70 7.41
C ILE A 168 14.82 0.46 8.09
N GLY A 169 16.13 0.32 8.31
CA GLY A 169 16.95 1.40 8.90
C GLY A 169 16.91 2.69 8.10
N THR A 170 16.84 2.60 6.77
CA THR A 170 16.71 3.77 5.89
C THR A 170 15.32 4.41 6.01
N THR A 171 14.23 3.64 5.92
CA THR A 171 12.86 4.18 6.02
C THR A 171 12.53 4.77 7.39
N GLU A 172 13.03 4.17 8.48
CA GLU A 172 12.99 4.75 9.82
C GLU A 172 13.78 6.06 9.88
N ALA A 173 15.01 6.08 9.38
CA ALA A 173 15.86 7.27 9.36
C ALA A 173 15.30 8.41 8.51
N ILE A 174 14.45 8.12 7.53
CA ILE A 174 13.81 9.10 6.67
C ILE A 174 12.51 9.66 7.30
N GLY A 175 11.98 9.04 8.36
CA GLY A 175 10.75 9.50 9.05
C GLY A 175 9.46 9.19 8.27
N PHE A 176 9.52 8.25 7.33
CA PHE A 176 8.38 7.72 6.60
C PHE A 176 8.50 6.19 6.53
N PRO A 177 8.08 5.47 7.57
CA PRO A 177 8.07 4.02 7.53
C PRO A 177 7.13 3.54 6.42
N LEU A 178 7.52 2.50 5.70
CA LEU A 178 6.69 1.88 4.66
C LEU A 178 5.76 0.81 5.24
N SER A 179 5.24 1.05 6.43
CA SER A 179 4.49 0.05 7.20
C SER A 179 3.42 0.72 8.05
N VAL A 180 2.37 -0.03 8.34
CA VAL A 180 1.38 0.32 9.36
C VAL A 180 1.94 -0.12 10.69
N ALA A 181 2.07 0.79 11.66
CA ALA A 181 2.70 0.52 12.95
C ALA A 181 1.72 0.73 14.12
N ILE A 182 1.67 -0.20 15.08
CA ILE A 182 0.89 -0.08 16.33
C ILE A 182 1.74 -0.64 17.47
N GLY A 183 2.23 0.26 18.33
CA GLY A 183 3.26 -0.11 19.32
C GLY A 183 4.50 -0.65 18.60
N ASP A 184 5.00 -1.79 19.05
CA ASP A 184 6.21 -2.43 18.51
C ASP A 184 5.92 -3.37 17.33
N GLN A 185 4.65 -3.45 16.90
CA GLN A 185 4.22 -4.28 15.78
C GLN A 185 4.06 -3.44 14.53
N PHE A 186 4.47 -3.99 13.38
CA PHE A 186 4.20 -3.35 12.11
C PHE A 186 3.91 -4.33 10.98
N MET A 187 3.15 -3.88 9.98
CA MET A 187 2.85 -4.61 8.74
C MET A 187 3.31 -3.79 7.53
N GLY A 188 4.09 -4.39 6.63
CA GLY A 188 4.49 -3.74 5.39
C GLY A 188 3.30 -3.25 4.55
N SER A 189 3.42 -2.05 3.98
CA SER A 189 2.40 -1.45 3.11
C SER A 189 2.20 -2.23 1.81
N ALA A 190 3.27 -2.84 1.27
CA ALA A 190 3.22 -3.70 0.09
C ALA A 190 2.34 -4.94 0.31
N ASP A 191 2.32 -5.46 1.53
CA ASP A 191 1.53 -6.63 1.88
C ASP A 191 0.04 -6.35 1.92
N LEU A 192 -0.31 -5.21 2.51
CA LEU A 192 -1.68 -4.69 2.52
C LEU A 192 -2.17 -4.44 1.10
N LEU A 193 -1.31 -3.89 0.25
CA LEU A 193 -1.58 -3.69 -1.18
C LEU A 193 -1.86 -5.02 -1.88
N TRP A 194 -1.05 -6.04 -1.62
CA TRP A 194 -1.26 -7.36 -2.22
C TRP A 194 -2.53 -8.04 -1.70
N ALA A 195 -2.84 -7.91 -0.40
CA ALA A 195 -4.09 -8.42 0.19
C ALA A 195 -5.32 -7.77 -0.45
N ASN A 196 -5.25 -6.46 -0.66
CA ASN A 196 -6.27 -5.71 -1.38
C ASN A 196 -6.44 -6.21 -2.83
N CYS A 197 -5.34 -6.46 -3.55
CA CYS A 197 -5.36 -7.04 -4.89
C CYS A 197 -5.98 -8.44 -4.93
N PHE A 198 -5.60 -9.32 -4.00
CA PHE A 198 -6.15 -10.66 -3.88
C PHE A 198 -7.68 -10.62 -3.66
N LEU A 199 -8.14 -9.87 -2.66
CA LEU A 199 -9.56 -9.76 -2.32
C LEU A 199 -10.40 -9.17 -3.48
N SER A 200 -9.81 -8.29 -4.27
CA SER A 200 -10.44 -7.69 -5.46
C SER A 200 -10.69 -8.71 -6.59
N LEU A 201 -9.82 -9.71 -6.73
CA LEU A 201 -9.92 -10.75 -7.76
C LEU A 201 -10.89 -11.89 -7.41
N VAL A 202 -11.24 -12.00 -6.13
CA VAL A 202 -12.17 -13.01 -5.62
C VAL A 202 -13.60 -12.48 -5.76
N THR A 203 -14.35 -13.05 -6.71
CA THR A 203 -15.70 -12.57 -7.05
C THR A 203 -16.79 -13.05 -6.08
N SER A 204 -16.57 -14.14 -5.36
CA SER A 204 -17.55 -14.72 -4.44
C SER A 204 -17.38 -14.19 -3.03
N VAL A 205 -18.46 -13.66 -2.44
CA VAL A 205 -18.48 -13.16 -1.06
C VAL A 205 -18.01 -14.21 -0.05
N ARG A 206 -18.47 -15.46 -0.21
CA ARG A 206 -18.06 -16.57 0.66
C ARG A 206 -16.55 -16.79 0.58
N LYS A 207 -15.99 -16.80 -0.64
CA LYS A 207 -14.55 -16.98 -0.86
C LYS A 207 -13.73 -15.79 -0.33
N GLN A 208 -14.24 -14.56 -0.44
CA GLN A 208 -13.61 -13.38 0.15
C GLN A 208 -13.53 -13.49 1.69
N ARG A 209 -14.63 -13.90 2.34
CA ARG A 209 -14.65 -14.11 3.81
C ARG A 209 -13.67 -15.19 4.25
N ILE A 210 -13.63 -16.32 3.54
CA ILE A 210 -12.65 -17.39 3.78
C ILE A 210 -11.23 -16.86 3.58
N GLY A 211 -11.00 -16.06 2.53
CA GLY A 211 -9.74 -15.37 2.30
C GLY A 211 -9.32 -14.51 3.48
N ILE A 212 -10.20 -13.62 3.97
CA ILE A 212 -9.90 -12.80 5.16
C ILE A 212 -9.58 -13.67 6.37
N ALA A 213 -10.38 -14.69 6.65
CA ALA A 213 -10.13 -15.58 7.78
C ALA A 213 -8.77 -16.27 7.67
N GLY A 214 -8.41 -16.77 6.48
CA GLY A 214 -7.10 -17.34 6.20
C GLY A 214 -5.96 -16.34 6.44
N LEU A 215 -6.07 -15.13 5.88
CA LEU A 215 -5.07 -14.07 6.07
C LEU A 215 -4.90 -13.69 7.54
N MET A 216 -6.00 -13.55 8.28
CA MET A 216 -5.97 -13.23 9.71
C MET A 216 -5.38 -14.37 10.54
N LEU A 217 -5.79 -15.61 10.31
CA LEU A 217 -5.28 -16.77 11.04
C LEU A 217 -3.79 -16.96 10.80
N SER A 218 -3.35 -16.81 9.56
CA SER A 218 -1.93 -16.85 9.25
C SER A 218 -1.19 -15.70 9.93
N ASN A 219 -1.67 -14.45 9.85
CA ASN A 219 -1.03 -13.30 10.53
C ASN A 219 -0.91 -13.51 12.06
N ILE A 220 -1.97 -14.03 12.69
CA ILE A 220 -1.95 -14.40 14.13
C ILE A 220 -0.95 -15.52 14.39
N GLY A 221 -0.96 -16.58 13.58
CA GLY A 221 -0.05 -17.71 13.73
C GLY A 221 1.41 -17.29 13.61
N LEU A 222 1.71 -16.35 12.72
CA LEU A 222 3.04 -15.79 12.52
C LEU A 222 3.46 -14.89 13.68
N SER A 223 2.53 -14.09 14.21
CA SER A 223 2.76 -13.33 15.45
C SER A 223 3.15 -14.25 16.60
N ILE A 224 2.44 -15.37 16.76
CA ILE A 224 2.70 -16.37 17.80
C ILE A 224 4.07 -17.02 17.57
N PHE A 225 4.37 -17.44 16.33
CA PHE A 225 5.64 -18.07 15.99
C PHE A 225 6.84 -17.14 16.27
N ALA A 226 6.75 -15.88 15.82
CA ALA A 226 7.78 -14.87 16.06
C ALA A 226 7.98 -14.59 17.56
N ALA A 227 6.90 -14.53 18.36
CA ALA A 227 7.01 -14.35 19.81
C ALA A 227 7.76 -15.50 20.52
N HIS A 228 7.78 -16.70 19.95
CA HIS A 228 8.47 -17.87 20.50
C HIS A 228 9.86 -18.10 19.91
N THR A 229 10.32 -17.24 18.99
CA THR A 229 11.63 -17.37 18.34
C THR A 229 12.44 -16.08 18.51
N PRO A 230 13.20 -15.93 19.61
CA PRO A 230 13.78 -14.65 20.04
C PRO A 230 14.84 -14.06 19.09
N ASP A 231 15.43 -14.88 18.22
CA ASP A 231 16.42 -14.44 17.23
C ASP A 231 15.79 -13.97 15.90
N LEU A 232 14.48 -14.19 15.72
CA LEU A 232 13.73 -13.78 14.53
C LEU A 232 13.20 -12.36 14.73
N THR A 233 14.03 -11.39 14.36
CA THR A 233 13.62 -9.97 14.33
C THR A 233 12.77 -9.66 13.12
N ILE A 234 12.99 -10.30 11.97
CA ILE A 234 12.26 -10.06 10.73
C ILE A 234 11.75 -11.37 10.17
N PHE A 235 10.45 -11.45 9.93
CA PHE A 235 9.86 -12.55 9.20
C PHE A 235 9.54 -12.10 7.77
N PRO A 236 10.39 -12.42 6.79
CA PRO A 236 10.03 -12.20 5.41
C PRO A 236 9.04 -13.29 5.02
N LEU A 237 7.76 -12.97 5.14
CA LEU A 237 6.68 -13.93 5.21
C LEU A 237 6.26 -14.42 3.85
N LEU A 238 6.44 -15.72 3.61
CA LEU A 238 5.83 -16.38 2.47
C LEU A 238 5.66 -17.86 2.74
N VAL A 239 4.52 -18.25 3.33
CA VAL A 239 4.11 -19.65 3.31
C VAL A 239 2.62 -19.76 2.99
N LEU A 240 2.39 -20.16 1.74
CA LEU A 240 1.18 -20.73 1.13
C LEU A 240 0.09 -19.74 0.66
N TRP A 241 0.27 -19.27 -0.59
CA TRP A 241 -0.77 -18.87 -1.59
C TRP A 241 -1.11 -17.38 -1.84
N VAL A 242 -0.25 -16.42 -1.47
CA VAL A 242 -0.45 -14.95 -1.66
C VAL A 242 -1.60 -14.42 -0.78
N PRO A 243 -1.52 -13.27 -0.08
CA PRO A 243 -0.38 -12.45 0.37
C PRO A 243 -0.39 -12.19 1.89
N ILE A 244 0.76 -12.28 2.55
CA ILE A 244 0.94 -11.87 3.95
C ILE A 244 2.35 -11.30 4.00
N GLY A 245 2.50 -10.00 4.15
CA GLY A 245 2.56 -9.34 5.45
C GLY A 245 3.96 -9.45 5.99
N ILE A 246 4.88 -8.51 5.76
CA ILE A 246 6.06 -8.35 6.59
C ILE A 246 5.54 -7.91 7.95
N MET A 247 5.44 -8.87 8.87
CA MET A 247 5.41 -8.56 10.29
C MET A 247 6.85 -8.62 10.77
N VAL A 248 7.41 -7.48 11.18
CA VAL A 248 8.56 -7.52 12.07
C VAL A 248 8.08 -7.10 13.44
N LEU A 249 8.25 -8.05 14.36
CA LEU A 249 8.14 -7.84 15.78
C LEU A 249 9.58 -7.57 16.18
N ARG A 250 9.92 -6.32 16.48
CA ARG A 250 11.24 -6.10 17.07
C ARG A 250 11.18 -6.71 18.46
N ALA A 251 11.87 -7.84 18.64
CA ALA A 251 12.28 -8.28 19.95
C ALA A 251 13.36 -7.31 20.45
N ARG A 252 12.93 -6.32 21.24
CA ARG A 252 13.65 -5.72 22.38
C ARG A 252 12.76 -4.68 23.05
#